data_AF-A0A368BCY0-F1
#
_entry.id   AF-A0A368BCY0-F1
#
_cell.length_a   1.000
_cell.length_b   1.000
_cell.length_c   1.000
_cell.angle_alpha   90.00
_cell.angle_beta   90.00
_cell.angle_gamma   90.00
#
_symmetry.space_group_name_H-M   'P 1'
#
loop_
_entity.id
_entity.type
_entity.pdbx_description
1 polymer ?
#
loop_
_entity_poly.entity_id
_entity_poly.type
_entity_poly.pdbx_seq_one_letter_code
_entity_poly.pdbx_strand_id
1 'polypeptide(L)'
;MKLFLRGFLLAPAMSLCLTLVGVADVEETIQKYRASFEKRMNAELDEYGNAARKARLNYVDSLKKVKGELSRAEKLKAAAQVLAEIELVEGGEDPGPLSPDADYRFKRVRETWERGLSEIQSARGKKLKTTLSIYFRALDAEKRRLTRNGKIKDALVVEQEELRVRSLPEVKAMAASAASEKEPKKPSEDLALASKGARADGARRPDLMIDGKTDHKTREGFAFGPTPCNFTIDLRSVRPIGLIRFLLYELDSRKYGYRLLISADGESWEVVGSEKKAKGWQEISLEDAEARYVRINGISNTANNDFHVVEVEVYEP
;
A
#
# COMPACT_ATOMS: atom_id res chain seq x y z
N MET A 1 22.74 -13.12 16.01
CA MET A 1 23.74 -12.64 15.05
C MET A 1 23.92 -11.14 15.29
N LYS A 2 25.11 -10.71 15.72
CA LYS A 2 25.39 -9.33 16.19
C LYS A 2 25.10 -8.29 15.10
N LEU A 3 24.23 -7.32 15.37
CA LEU A 3 24.22 -6.02 14.67
C LEU A 3 24.12 -4.92 15.72
N PHE A 4 25.30 -4.47 16.15
CA PHE A 4 25.50 -3.24 16.89
C PHE A 4 24.87 -2.08 16.12
N LEU A 5 23.91 -1.37 16.74
CA LEU A 5 23.62 0.02 16.39
C LEU A 5 24.87 0.85 16.70
N ARG A 6 25.78 0.98 15.73
CA ARG A 6 26.73 2.08 15.73
C ARG A 6 26.01 3.30 15.20
N GLY A 7 25.75 4.25 16.09
CA GLY A 7 25.46 5.63 15.70
C GLY A 7 26.59 6.10 14.77
N PHE A 8 26.23 6.38 13.52
CA PHE A 8 27.13 7.02 12.58
C PHE A 8 27.24 8.48 12.99
N LEU A 9 28.24 8.78 13.82
CA LEU A 9 28.83 10.11 13.90
C LEU A 9 29.35 10.42 12.49
N LEU A 10 28.74 11.39 11.80
CA LEU A 10 29.33 12.01 10.62
C LEU A 10 30.63 12.70 11.07
N ALA A 11 31.77 12.07 10.79
CA ALA A 11 33.07 12.73 10.85
C ALA A 11 33.29 13.53 9.54
N PRO A 12 33.79 14.77 9.60
CA PRO A 12 34.07 15.55 8.41
C PRO A 12 35.41 15.07 7.82
N ALA A 13 35.37 14.49 6.61
CA ALA A 13 36.57 14.24 5.84
C ALA A 13 37.00 15.57 5.17
N MET A 14 38.04 16.19 5.72
CA MET A 14 38.80 17.24 5.04
C MET A 14 39.37 16.67 3.73
N SER A 15 39.05 17.28 2.59
CA SER A 15 39.78 17.07 1.34
C SER A 15 40.08 18.39 0.63
N LEU A 16 41.36 18.46 0.28
CA LEU A 16 42.20 19.52 -0.27
C LEU A 16 41.79 19.99 -1.69
N CYS A 17 41.74 21.32 -1.87
CA CYS A 17 42.12 22.15 -3.03
C CYS A 17 41.71 21.76 -4.48
N LEU A 18 40.85 22.58 -5.12
CA LEU A 18 41.18 23.44 -6.29
C LEU A 18 39.96 24.32 -6.62
N THR A 19 40.09 25.64 -6.52
CA THR A 19 39.01 26.60 -6.71
C THR A 19 38.67 26.80 -8.18
N LEU A 20 37.69 26.05 -8.68
CA LEU A 20 36.89 26.40 -9.85
C LEU A 20 35.74 27.28 -9.39
N VAL A 21 35.86 28.59 -9.62
CA VAL A 21 34.98 29.68 -9.12
C VAL A 21 33.49 29.51 -9.48
N GLY A 22 33.10 28.55 -10.34
CA GLY A 22 31.71 28.21 -10.65
C GLY A 22 31.09 27.05 -9.84
N VAL A 23 31.89 26.09 -9.35
CA VAL A 23 31.39 24.87 -8.68
C VAL A 23 30.96 25.14 -7.23
N ALA A 24 31.57 26.15 -6.58
CA ALA A 24 31.29 26.50 -5.19
C ALA A 24 29.83 26.92 -4.93
N ASP A 25 29.19 27.60 -5.87
CA ASP A 25 27.82 28.12 -5.73
C ASP A 25 26.75 27.02 -5.80
N VAL A 26 26.98 26.01 -6.66
CA VAL A 26 26.07 24.86 -6.81
C VAL A 26 26.25 23.89 -5.66
N GLU A 27 27.48 23.68 -5.20
CA GLU A 27 27.74 22.90 -3.99
C GLU A 27 27.11 23.57 -2.76
N GLU A 28 27.24 24.89 -2.59
CA GLU A 28 26.58 25.62 -1.49
C GLU A 28 25.05 25.49 -1.54
N THR A 29 24.47 25.54 -2.75
CA THR A 29 23.03 25.34 -2.96
C THR A 29 22.59 23.92 -2.57
N ILE A 30 23.36 22.91 -2.97
CA ILE A 30 23.13 21.50 -2.57
C ILE A 30 23.26 21.35 -1.06
N GLN A 31 24.26 21.96 -0.42
CA GLN A 31 24.43 21.92 1.03
C GLN A 31 23.24 22.53 1.77
N LYS A 32 22.67 23.63 1.27
CA LYS A 32 21.43 24.22 1.83
C LYS A 32 20.25 23.25 1.73
N TYR A 33 20.06 22.60 0.59
CA TYR A 33 19.01 21.60 0.43
C TYR A 33 19.24 20.39 1.34
N ARG A 34 20.49 19.94 1.45
CA ARG A 34 20.89 18.82 2.31
C ARG A 34 20.63 19.13 3.77
N ALA A 35 21.03 20.30 4.27
CA ALA A 35 20.78 20.71 5.65
C ALA A 35 19.28 20.75 5.98
N SER A 36 18.46 21.24 5.04
CA SER A 36 16.99 21.23 5.18
C SER A 36 16.42 19.81 5.20
N PHE A 37 16.92 18.94 4.33
CA PHE A 37 16.54 17.52 4.28
C PHE A 37 16.93 16.78 5.56
N GLU A 38 18.18 16.89 6.00
CA GLU A 38 18.70 16.28 7.22
C GLU A 38 17.93 16.75 8.46
N LYS A 39 17.60 18.04 8.54
CA LYS A 39 16.78 18.57 9.64
C LYS A 39 15.41 17.89 9.69
N ARG A 40 14.76 17.67 8.55
CA ARG A 40 13.46 16.98 8.48
C ARG A 40 13.61 15.51 8.84
N MET A 41 14.58 14.83 8.26
CA MET A 41 14.89 13.43 8.54
C MET A 41 15.19 13.17 10.03
N ASN A 42 15.97 14.03 10.66
CA ASN A 42 16.28 13.91 12.09
C ASN A 42 15.03 14.11 12.96
N ALA A 43 14.19 15.09 12.63
CA ALA A 43 12.92 15.28 13.33
C ALA A 43 11.99 14.06 13.20
N GLU A 44 11.96 13.43 12.02
CA GLU A 44 11.20 12.19 11.78
C GLU A 44 11.78 11.01 12.58
N LEU A 45 13.10 10.84 12.61
CA LEU A 45 13.77 9.82 13.41
C LEU A 45 13.45 9.95 14.90
N ASP A 46 13.44 11.18 15.41
CA ASP A 46 13.09 11.47 16.80
C ASP A 46 11.62 11.14 17.08
N GLU A 47 10.70 11.60 16.24
CA GLU A 47 9.26 11.36 16.38
C GLU A 47 8.92 9.88 16.40
N TYR A 48 9.32 9.14 15.35
CA TYR A 48 8.98 7.73 15.22
C TYR A 48 9.81 6.83 16.14
N GLY A 49 11.04 7.24 16.47
CA GLY A 49 11.85 6.58 17.49
C GLY A 49 11.21 6.69 18.88
N ASN A 50 10.68 7.86 19.24
CA ASN A 50 9.92 8.06 20.47
C ASN A 50 8.62 7.24 20.47
N ALA A 51 7.87 7.23 19.37
CA ALA A 51 6.64 6.45 19.24
C ALA A 51 6.91 4.95 19.42
N ALA A 52 7.94 4.40 18.79
CA ALA A 52 8.32 2.99 18.93
C ALA A 52 8.75 2.64 20.37
N ARG A 53 9.53 3.52 21.03
CA ARG A 53 9.88 3.35 22.44
C ARG A 53 8.65 3.32 23.35
N LYS A 54 7.71 4.24 23.13
CA LYS A 54 6.45 4.29 23.89
C LYS A 54 5.59 3.05 23.65
N ALA A 55 5.47 2.60 22.40
CA ALA A 55 4.74 1.37 22.05
C ALA A 55 5.33 0.14 22.76
N ARG A 56 6.67 0.03 22.80
CA ARG A 56 7.39 -1.03 23.52
C ARG A 56 7.12 -1.01 25.02
N LEU A 57 7.16 0.16 25.67
CA LEU A 57 6.86 0.27 27.10
C LEU A 57 5.42 -0.16 27.40
N ASN A 58 4.46 0.34 26.62
CA ASN A 58 3.04 -0.04 26.76
C ASN A 58 2.82 -1.54 26.57
N TYR A 59 3.54 -2.16 25.62
CA TYR A 59 3.48 -3.59 25.38
C TYR A 59 4.00 -4.38 26.58
N VAL A 60 5.18 -4.04 27.10
CA VAL A 60 5.76 -4.66 28.31
C VAL A 60 4.81 -4.55 29.51
N ASP A 61 4.20 -3.39 29.73
CA ASP A 61 3.24 -3.21 30.82
C ASP A 61 2.00 -4.09 30.65
N SER A 62 1.55 -4.27 29.41
CA SER A 62 0.40 -5.13 29.09
C SER A 62 0.75 -6.61 29.29
N LEU A 63 1.97 -7.03 28.91
CA LEU A 63 2.48 -8.38 29.19
C LEU A 63 2.60 -8.65 30.70
N LYS A 64 3.08 -7.67 31.49
CA LYS A 64 3.15 -7.80 32.95
C LYS A 64 1.77 -8.05 33.57
N LYS A 65 0.71 -7.41 33.05
CA LYS A 65 -0.68 -7.66 33.46
C LYS A 65 -1.13 -9.08 33.07
N VAL A 66 -0.95 -9.47 31.80
CA VAL A 66 -1.33 -10.81 31.31
C VAL A 66 -0.61 -11.91 32.10
N LYS A 67 0.68 -11.75 32.38
CA LYS A 67 1.46 -12.66 33.23
C LYS A 67 0.78 -12.85 34.60
N GLY A 68 0.43 -11.74 35.26
CA GLY A 68 -0.23 -11.78 36.57
C GLY A 68 -1.58 -12.49 36.54
N GLU A 69 -2.37 -12.30 35.48
CA GLU A 69 -3.64 -13.01 35.31
C GLU A 69 -3.45 -14.51 35.05
N LEU A 70 -2.46 -14.89 34.24
CA LEU A 70 -2.16 -16.30 33.96
C LEU A 70 -1.66 -17.03 35.20
N SER A 71 -0.84 -16.37 36.03
CA SER A 71 -0.42 -16.91 37.32
C SER A 71 -1.59 -17.16 38.27
N ARG A 72 -2.55 -16.22 38.36
CA ARG A 72 -3.77 -16.40 39.18
C ARG A 72 -4.69 -17.50 38.65
N ALA A 73 -4.66 -17.76 37.36
CA ALA A 73 -5.40 -18.85 36.72
C ALA A 73 -4.62 -20.19 36.73
N GLU A 74 -3.50 -20.27 37.47
CA GLU A 74 -2.62 -21.45 37.55
C GLU A 74 -2.06 -21.94 36.20
N LYS A 75 -2.09 -21.09 35.17
CA LYS A 75 -1.54 -21.36 33.83
C LYS A 75 -0.04 -21.06 33.77
N LEU A 76 0.75 -21.79 34.56
CA LEU A 76 2.17 -21.52 34.76
C LEU A 76 3.01 -21.58 33.47
N LYS A 77 2.73 -22.53 32.57
CA LYS A 77 3.40 -22.62 31.26
C LYS A 77 3.20 -21.36 30.42
N ALA A 78 1.97 -20.87 30.35
CA ALA A 78 1.64 -19.66 29.60
C ALA A 78 2.25 -18.40 30.26
N ALA A 79 2.24 -18.33 31.60
CA ALA A 79 2.88 -17.24 32.33
C ALA A 79 4.41 -17.19 32.10
N ALA A 80 5.07 -18.35 31.97
CA ALA A 80 6.49 -18.45 31.62
C ALA A 80 6.78 -17.98 30.18
N GLN A 81 5.91 -18.32 29.22
CA GLN A 81 6.02 -17.80 27.84
C GLN A 81 5.96 -16.27 27.80
N VAL A 82 5.02 -15.66 28.55
CA VAL A 82 4.90 -14.20 28.66
C VAL A 82 6.11 -13.57 29.34
N LEU A 83 6.72 -14.25 30.31
CA LEU A 83 7.94 -13.77 30.96
C LEU A 83 9.13 -13.76 30.00
N ALA A 84 9.34 -14.83 29.23
CA ALA A 84 10.39 -14.90 28.22
C ALA A 84 10.24 -13.79 27.17
N GLU A 85 9.02 -13.51 26.75
CA GLU A 85 8.71 -12.38 25.87
C GLU A 85 9.12 -11.04 26.49
N ILE A 86 8.77 -10.78 27.77
CA ILE A 86 9.15 -9.54 28.46
C ILE A 86 10.67 -9.39 28.48
N GLU A 87 11.41 -10.46 28.78
CA GLU A 87 12.87 -10.44 28.84
C GLU A 87 13.49 -10.11 27.47
N LEU A 88 13.01 -10.74 26.39
CA LEU A 88 13.45 -10.45 25.03
C LEU A 88 13.15 -9.01 24.65
N VAL A 89 11.90 -8.57 24.89
CA VAL A 89 11.45 -7.23 24.54
C VAL A 89 12.18 -6.18 25.38
N GLU A 90 12.43 -6.37 26.68
CA GLU A 90 13.22 -5.45 27.52
C GLU A 90 14.72 -5.48 27.14
N GLY A 91 15.23 -6.62 26.65
CA GLY A 91 16.57 -6.74 26.05
C GLY A 91 16.73 -6.03 24.71
N GLY A 92 15.61 -5.64 24.06
CA GLY A 92 15.61 -5.02 22.73
C GLY A 92 15.83 -6.02 21.60
N GLU A 93 15.63 -7.30 21.91
CA GLU A 93 15.66 -8.39 20.94
C GLU A 93 14.30 -8.54 20.27
N ASP A 94 14.29 -9.07 19.05
CA ASP A 94 13.05 -9.45 18.39
C ASP A 94 12.59 -10.79 18.97
N PRO A 95 11.45 -10.84 19.67
CA PRO A 95 10.90 -12.07 20.21
C PRO A 95 10.51 -13.12 19.14
N GLY A 96 10.42 -12.74 17.86
CA GLY A 96 10.07 -13.64 16.78
C GLY A 96 8.61 -14.10 16.82
N PRO A 97 8.23 -15.13 16.04
CA PRO A 97 6.84 -15.57 15.93
C PRO A 97 6.35 -16.23 17.23
N LEU A 98 5.10 -15.95 17.59
CA LEU A 98 4.45 -16.61 18.72
C LEU A 98 4.25 -18.10 18.46
N SER A 99 4.39 -18.90 19.52
CA SER A 99 4.04 -20.32 19.48
C SER A 99 2.54 -20.51 19.22
N PRO A 100 2.12 -21.48 18.38
CA PRO A 100 0.72 -21.78 18.15
C PRO A 100 -0.07 -22.14 19.42
N ASP A 101 0.59 -22.70 20.43
CA ASP A 101 0.01 -23.08 21.72
C ASP A 101 -0.10 -21.93 22.74
N ALA A 102 0.33 -20.71 22.38
CA ALA A 102 0.29 -19.56 23.27
C ALA A 102 -1.16 -19.20 23.69
N ASP A 103 -1.31 -18.74 24.93
CA ASP A 103 -2.61 -18.36 25.48
C ASP A 103 -3.21 -17.16 24.71
N TYR A 104 -4.53 -17.17 24.51
CA TYR A 104 -5.23 -16.17 23.72
C TYR A 104 -5.05 -14.73 24.25
N ARG A 105 -4.86 -14.55 25.56
CA ARG A 105 -4.62 -13.23 26.17
C ARG A 105 -3.28 -12.66 25.72
N PHE A 106 -2.27 -13.51 25.66
CA PHE A 106 -0.95 -13.15 25.17
C PHE A 106 -0.99 -12.83 23.68
N LYS A 107 -1.62 -13.70 22.87
CA LYS A 107 -1.84 -13.48 21.43
C LYS A 107 -2.49 -12.12 21.14
N ARG A 108 -3.57 -11.77 21.84
CA ARG A 108 -4.27 -10.49 21.68
C ARG A 108 -3.37 -9.27 21.95
N VAL A 109 -2.57 -9.32 23.01
CA VAL A 109 -1.66 -8.22 23.36
C VAL A 109 -0.54 -8.09 22.33
N ARG A 110 -0.03 -9.22 21.84
CA ARG A 110 0.95 -9.27 20.75
C ARG A 110 0.41 -8.68 19.45
N GLU A 111 -0.76 -9.11 19.00
CA GLU A 111 -1.41 -8.61 17.79
C GLU A 111 -1.60 -7.09 17.84
N THR A 112 -1.94 -6.56 19.02
CA THR A 112 -2.10 -5.11 19.22
C THR A 112 -0.77 -4.36 19.10
N TRP A 113 0.30 -4.92 19.66
CA TRP A 113 1.64 -4.34 19.52
C TRP A 113 2.16 -4.40 18.10
N GLU A 114 2.01 -5.54 17.41
CA GLU A 114 2.41 -5.73 16.02
C GLU A 114 1.67 -4.77 15.08
N ARG A 115 0.36 -4.60 15.28
CA ARG A 115 -0.43 -3.60 14.55
C ARG A 115 0.10 -2.19 14.80
N GLY A 116 0.34 -1.81 16.05
CA GLY A 116 0.88 -0.50 16.39
C GLY A 116 2.28 -0.25 15.80
N LEU A 117 3.14 -1.27 15.76
CA LEU A 117 4.45 -1.16 15.10
C LEU A 117 4.30 -1.00 13.59
N SER A 118 3.39 -1.74 12.96
CA SER A 118 3.08 -1.62 11.53
C SER A 118 2.58 -0.22 11.17
N GLU A 119 1.66 0.34 11.97
CA GLU A 119 1.15 1.71 11.81
C GLU A 119 2.27 2.75 11.90
N ILE A 120 3.17 2.61 12.90
CA ILE A 120 4.35 3.49 13.05
C ILE A 120 5.25 3.39 11.82
N GLN A 121 5.52 2.19 11.32
CA GLN A 121 6.35 1.98 10.13
C GLN A 121 5.71 2.57 8.86
N SER A 122 4.41 2.38 8.66
CA SER A 122 3.66 2.94 7.53
C SER A 122 3.66 4.47 7.57
N ALA A 123 3.38 5.06 8.74
CA ALA A 123 3.42 6.50 8.93
C ALA A 123 4.83 7.07 8.64
N ARG A 124 5.88 6.41 9.15
CA ARG A 124 7.28 6.76 8.85
C ARG A 124 7.57 6.71 7.36
N GLY A 125 7.13 5.65 6.67
CA GLY A 125 7.30 5.50 5.22
C GLY A 125 6.63 6.61 4.41
N LYS A 126 5.38 6.97 4.75
CA LYS A 126 4.64 8.08 4.11
C LYS A 126 5.35 9.42 4.30
N LYS A 127 5.88 9.66 5.50
CA LYS A 127 6.60 10.88 5.85
C LYS A 127 7.95 10.98 5.10
N LEU A 128 8.72 9.90 5.11
CA LEU A 128 9.98 9.77 4.36
C LEU A 128 9.76 10.05 2.86
N LYS A 129 8.74 9.44 2.26
CA LYS A 129 8.36 9.67 0.86
C LYS A 129 8.08 11.16 0.57
N THR A 130 7.39 11.83 1.49
CA THR A 130 7.08 13.26 1.37
C THR A 130 8.34 14.11 1.43
N THR A 131 9.22 13.83 2.40
CA THR A 131 10.48 14.56 2.58
C THR A 131 11.44 14.36 1.40
N LEU A 132 11.54 13.14 0.88
CA LEU A 132 12.28 12.84 -0.36
C LEU A 132 11.70 13.56 -1.58
N SER A 133 10.38 13.60 -1.72
CA SER A 133 9.72 14.31 -2.83
C SER A 133 10.05 15.81 -2.83
N ILE A 134 10.02 16.46 -1.66
CA ILE A 134 10.41 17.88 -1.53
C ILE A 134 11.87 18.07 -1.96
N TYR A 135 12.75 17.21 -1.48
CA TYR A 135 14.17 17.30 -1.76
C TYR A 135 14.50 17.07 -3.25
N PHE A 136 13.98 16.00 -3.85
CA PHE A 136 14.21 15.71 -5.26
C PHE A 136 13.58 16.75 -6.19
N ARG A 137 12.42 17.32 -5.84
CA ARG A 137 11.85 18.45 -6.61
C ARG A 137 12.75 19.68 -6.60
N ALA A 138 13.44 19.97 -5.49
CA ALA A 138 14.39 21.07 -5.41
C ALA A 138 15.63 20.80 -6.29
N LEU A 139 16.19 19.58 -6.21
CA LEU A 139 17.30 19.16 -7.09
C LEU A 139 16.92 19.22 -8.57
N ASP A 140 15.75 18.70 -8.95
CA ASP A 140 15.25 18.72 -10.34
C ASP A 140 15.04 20.15 -10.87
N ALA A 141 14.58 21.07 -10.03
CA ALA A 141 14.42 22.47 -10.40
C ALA A 141 15.79 23.11 -10.67
N GLU A 142 16.77 22.83 -9.80
CA GLU A 142 18.13 23.34 -9.93
C GLU A 142 18.87 22.75 -11.13
N LYS A 143 18.76 21.44 -11.35
CA LYS A 143 19.30 20.74 -12.54
C LYS A 143 18.76 21.36 -13.84
N ARG A 144 17.44 21.65 -13.89
CA ARG A 144 16.81 22.33 -15.05
C ARG A 144 17.28 23.77 -15.22
N ARG A 145 17.49 24.52 -14.13
CA ARG A 145 18.04 25.89 -14.16
C ARG A 145 19.45 25.88 -14.74
N LEU A 146 20.33 25.01 -14.26
CA LEU A 146 21.71 24.88 -14.70
C LEU A 146 21.81 24.45 -16.16
N THR A 147 20.99 23.49 -16.57
CA THR A 147 20.93 23.02 -17.97
C THR A 147 20.52 24.14 -18.92
N ARG A 148 19.48 24.92 -18.58
CA ARG A 148 19.04 26.09 -19.38
C ARG A 148 20.12 27.17 -19.50
N ASN A 149 20.95 27.31 -18.48
CA ASN A 149 22.05 28.28 -18.47
C ASN A 149 23.35 27.74 -19.08
N GLY A 150 23.34 26.55 -19.71
CA GLY A 150 24.52 25.93 -20.31
C GLY A 150 25.54 25.37 -19.30
N LYS A 151 25.21 25.33 -18.01
CA LYS A 151 26.08 24.85 -16.92
C LYS A 151 25.96 23.32 -16.75
N ILE A 152 26.36 22.58 -17.78
CA ILE A 152 26.17 21.11 -17.83
C ILE A 152 26.99 20.38 -16.75
N LYS A 153 28.23 20.82 -16.50
CA LYS A 153 29.08 20.21 -15.46
C LYS A 153 28.46 20.33 -14.06
N ASP A 154 27.86 21.48 -13.78
CA ASP A 154 27.20 21.72 -12.49
C ASP A 154 25.88 20.92 -12.36
N ALA A 155 25.12 20.79 -13.46
CA ALA A 155 23.93 19.94 -13.48
C ALA A 155 24.26 18.46 -13.20
N LEU A 156 25.46 18.00 -13.59
CA LEU A 156 25.93 16.64 -13.29
C LEU A 156 26.21 16.46 -11.79
N VAL A 157 26.69 17.48 -11.09
CA VAL A 157 26.89 17.43 -9.62
C VAL A 157 25.54 17.23 -8.91
N VAL A 158 24.49 17.93 -9.36
CA VAL A 158 23.13 17.77 -8.83
C VAL A 158 22.60 16.34 -9.06
N GLU A 159 22.87 15.76 -10.23
CA GLU A 159 22.50 14.38 -10.56
C GLU A 159 23.25 13.34 -9.70
N GLN A 160 24.54 13.57 -9.41
CA GLN A 160 25.30 12.72 -8.50
C GLN A 160 24.73 12.75 -7.08
N GLU A 161 24.28 13.91 -6.60
CA GLU A 161 23.61 14.01 -5.29
C GLU A 161 22.28 13.26 -5.27
N GLU A 162 21.49 13.36 -6.34
CA GLU A 162 20.25 12.61 -6.47
C GLU A 162 20.50 11.09 -6.39
N LEU A 163 21.49 10.59 -7.14
CA LEU A 163 21.88 9.19 -7.13
C LEU A 163 22.37 8.75 -5.75
N ARG A 164 23.16 9.58 -5.06
CA ARG A 164 23.62 9.32 -3.70
C ARG A 164 22.44 9.14 -2.76
N VAL A 165 21.46 10.05 -2.77
CA VAL A 165 20.29 9.96 -1.88
C VAL A 165 19.41 8.76 -2.23
N ARG A 166 19.18 8.48 -3.52
CA ARG A 166 18.48 7.26 -3.96
C ARG A 166 19.19 5.98 -3.51
N SER A 167 20.51 6.02 -3.35
CA SER A 167 21.31 4.86 -2.95
C SER A 167 21.28 4.55 -1.45
N LEU A 168 20.77 5.47 -0.61
CA LEU A 168 20.72 5.31 0.84
C LEU A 168 19.89 4.08 1.25
N PRO A 169 20.28 3.33 2.29
CA PRO A 169 19.57 2.12 2.71
C PRO A 169 18.10 2.34 3.03
N GLU A 170 17.76 3.43 3.71
CA GLU A 170 16.37 3.77 4.07
C GLU A 170 15.52 4.07 2.84
N VAL A 171 16.10 4.73 1.83
CA VAL A 171 15.43 5.07 0.58
C VAL A 171 15.25 3.83 -0.29
N LYS A 172 16.27 2.96 -0.36
CA LYS A 172 16.18 1.66 -1.02
C LYS A 172 15.15 0.76 -0.36
N ALA A 173 15.12 0.69 0.97
CA ALA A 173 14.14 -0.10 1.71
C ALA A 173 12.72 0.41 1.49
N MET A 174 12.52 1.74 1.50
CA MET A 174 11.23 2.35 1.18
C MET A 174 10.82 2.06 -0.27
N ALA A 175 11.75 2.16 -1.23
CA ALA A 175 11.47 1.87 -2.64
C ALA A 175 11.16 0.38 -2.86
N ALA A 176 11.85 -0.52 -2.18
CA ALA A 176 11.59 -1.96 -2.21
C ALA A 176 10.24 -2.31 -1.56
N SER A 177 9.90 -1.68 -0.44
CA SER A 177 8.58 -1.83 0.20
C SER A 177 7.47 -1.32 -0.72
N ALA A 178 7.63 -0.13 -1.30
CA ALA A 178 6.68 0.42 -2.27
C ALA A 178 6.61 -0.38 -3.58
N ALA A 179 7.69 -1.07 -3.96
CA ALA A 179 7.70 -2.00 -5.07
C ALA A 179 7.00 -3.31 -4.72
N SER A 180 7.13 -3.81 -3.49
CA SER A 180 6.42 -4.98 -2.99
C SER A 180 4.91 -4.73 -2.77
N GLU A 181 4.51 -3.51 -2.37
CA GLU A 181 3.10 -3.08 -2.37
C GLU A 181 2.51 -3.01 -3.78
N LYS A 182 3.36 -2.80 -4.79
CA LYS A 182 2.98 -2.75 -6.21
C LYS A 182 3.15 -4.07 -6.94
N GLU A 183 3.91 -5.02 -6.38
CA GLU A 183 3.96 -6.36 -6.92
C GLU A 183 2.58 -6.97 -6.71
N PRO A 184 1.98 -7.57 -7.75
CA PRO A 184 0.71 -8.24 -7.59
C PRO A 184 0.92 -9.34 -6.55
N LYS A 185 0.35 -9.17 -5.35
CA LYS A 185 0.07 -10.29 -4.46
C LYS A 185 -0.55 -11.37 -5.34
N LYS A 186 -0.03 -12.59 -5.27
CA LYS A 186 -0.54 -13.73 -6.02
C LYS A 186 -2.08 -13.66 -5.93
N PRO A 187 -2.81 -13.54 -7.06
CA PRO A 187 -4.22 -13.17 -6.98
C PRO A 187 -4.90 -14.16 -6.06
N SER A 188 -5.58 -13.63 -5.05
CA SER A 188 -6.52 -14.40 -4.25
C SER A 188 -7.50 -15.10 -5.20
N GLU A 189 -8.18 -16.13 -4.73
CA GLU A 189 -9.15 -16.81 -5.58
C GLU A 189 -10.25 -15.82 -6.02
N ASP A 190 -10.61 -15.82 -7.31
CA ASP A 190 -11.68 -14.95 -7.82
C ASP A 190 -13.03 -15.33 -7.18
N LEU A 191 -13.51 -14.44 -6.32
CA LEU A 191 -14.74 -14.56 -5.56
C LEU A 191 -15.99 -14.39 -6.44
N ALA A 192 -15.87 -13.74 -7.59
CA ALA A 192 -17.01 -13.51 -8.49
C ALA A 192 -17.30 -14.72 -9.38
N LEU A 193 -16.38 -15.68 -9.48
CA LEU A 193 -16.50 -16.82 -10.37
C LEU A 193 -17.73 -17.70 -10.06
N ALA A 194 -18.57 -17.97 -11.06
CA ALA A 194 -19.78 -18.78 -10.91
C ALA A 194 -19.47 -20.20 -10.38
N SER A 195 -18.32 -20.78 -10.78
CA SER A 195 -17.88 -22.09 -10.29
C SER A 195 -17.58 -22.13 -8.78
N LYS A 196 -17.46 -20.96 -8.14
CA LYS A 196 -17.29 -20.78 -6.69
C LYS A 196 -18.59 -20.42 -5.97
N GLY A 197 -19.70 -20.37 -6.71
CA GLY A 197 -21.05 -20.21 -6.17
C GLY A 197 -21.60 -18.78 -6.23
N ALA A 198 -20.84 -17.82 -6.74
CA ALA A 198 -21.32 -16.47 -7.02
C ALA A 198 -22.47 -16.49 -8.03
N ARG A 199 -23.34 -15.47 -7.98
CA ARG A 199 -24.49 -15.34 -8.89
C ARG A 199 -24.55 -13.95 -9.49
N ALA A 200 -24.79 -13.87 -10.79
CA ALA A 200 -25.00 -12.62 -11.50
C ALA A 200 -26.48 -12.43 -11.85
N ASP A 201 -26.95 -11.18 -11.82
CA ASP A 201 -28.32 -10.80 -12.18
C ASP A 201 -28.38 -9.40 -12.83
N GLY A 202 -29.53 -9.08 -13.44
CA GLY A 202 -29.85 -7.76 -14.01
C GLY A 202 -29.39 -7.55 -15.45
N ALA A 203 -28.51 -8.42 -15.96
CA ALA A 203 -28.10 -8.44 -17.36
C ALA A 203 -28.84 -9.52 -18.15
N ARG A 204 -28.84 -9.41 -19.48
CA ARG A 204 -29.09 -10.55 -20.37
C ARG A 204 -27.83 -11.40 -20.41
N ARG A 205 -27.99 -12.71 -20.24
CA ARG A 205 -26.89 -13.70 -20.13
C ARG A 205 -25.93 -13.34 -18.98
N PRO A 206 -26.44 -13.11 -17.76
CA PRO A 206 -25.64 -12.60 -16.65
C PRO A 206 -24.53 -13.58 -16.26
N ASP A 207 -24.73 -14.89 -16.45
CA ASP A 207 -23.72 -15.91 -16.14
C ASP A 207 -22.40 -15.69 -16.90
N LEU A 208 -22.43 -15.05 -18.08
CA LEU A 208 -21.24 -14.81 -18.88
C LEU A 208 -20.29 -13.79 -18.28
N MET A 209 -20.76 -12.94 -17.38
CA MET A 209 -19.88 -11.93 -16.77
C MET A 209 -19.12 -12.49 -15.56
N ILE A 210 -19.28 -13.77 -15.25
CA ILE A 210 -18.67 -14.48 -14.12
C ILE A 210 -18.29 -15.93 -14.50
N ASP A 211 -18.08 -16.21 -15.79
CA ASP A 211 -17.85 -17.58 -16.27
C ASP A 211 -16.36 -17.97 -16.37
N GLY A 212 -15.46 -17.04 -16.05
CA GLY A 212 -14.01 -17.22 -16.10
C GLY A 212 -13.43 -17.03 -17.50
N LYS A 213 -14.19 -16.50 -18.47
CA LYS A 213 -13.74 -16.37 -19.87
C LYS A 213 -13.73 -14.93 -20.34
N THR A 214 -12.53 -14.49 -20.74
CA THR A 214 -12.33 -13.15 -21.31
C THR A 214 -12.45 -13.12 -22.83
N ASP A 215 -12.44 -14.29 -23.48
CA ASP A 215 -12.56 -14.43 -24.92
C ASP A 215 -13.98 -14.07 -25.38
N HIS A 216 -14.08 -12.99 -26.15
CA HIS A 216 -15.35 -12.50 -26.68
C HIS A 216 -15.22 -12.15 -28.15
N LYS A 217 -16.34 -12.23 -28.87
CA LYS A 217 -16.44 -11.85 -30.30
C LYS A 217 -17.46 -10.74 -30.46
N THR A 218 -17.66 -10.27 -31.69
CA THR A 218 -18.56 -9.16 -32.00
C THR A 218 -20.02 -9.36 -31.60
N ARG A 219 -20.47 -10.60 -31.33
CA ARG A 219 -21.87 -10.93 -30.97
C ARG A 219 -22.03 -11.94 -29.82
N GLU A 220 -20.94 -12.40 -29.22
CA GLU A 220 -20.97 -13.44 -28.17
C GLU A 220 -19.83 -13.27 -27.17
N GLY A 221 -19.96 -13.91 -26.00
CA GLY A 221 -18.96 -13.83 -24.91
C GLY A 221 -19.10 -12.60 -24.03
N PHE A 222 -20.31 -12.08 -23.83
CA PHE A 222 -20.56 -10.98 -22.90
C PHE A 222 -22.02 -10.97 -22.42
N ALA A 223 -22.23 -10.45 -21.22
CA ALA A 223 -23.52 -10.04 -20.70
C ALA A 223 -23.86 -8.62 -21.19
N PHE A 224 -25.14 -8.31 -21.38
CA PHE A 224 -25.55 -6.99 -21.87
C PHE A 224 -26.97 -6.58 -21.46
N GLY A 225 -27.28 -5.30 -21.60
CA GLY A 225 -28.60 -4.76 -21.27
C GLY A 225 -28.71 -3.26 -21.58
N PRO A 226 -29.92 -2.71 -21.73
CA PRO A 226 -30.12 -1.33 -22.15
C PRO A 226 -29.61 -0.34 -21.09
N THR A 227 -28.90 0.71 -21.49
CA THR A 227 -28.49 1.80 -20.60
C THR A 227 -29.65 2.75 -20.29
N PRO A 228 -29.83 3.21 -19.03
CA PRO A 228 -29.06 2.79 -17.86
C PRO A 228 -29.50 1.42 -17.31
N CYS A 229 -28.57 0.64 -16.81
CA CYS A 229 -28.82 -0.68 -16.22
C CYS A 229 -28.03 -0.91 -14.93
N ASN A 230 -28.39 -1.96 -14.20
CA ASN A 230 -27.67 -2.45 -13.02
C ASN A 230 -27.36 -3.93 -13.21
N PHE A 231 -26.09 -4.28 -13.35
CA PHE A 231 -25.62 -5.66 -13.32
C PHE A 231 -25.05 -5.94 -11.94
N THR A 232 -25.58 -6.93 -11.24
CA THR A 232 -25.24 -7.19 -9.83
C THR A 232 -24.68 -8.60 -9.67
N ILE A 233 -23.58 -8.74 -8.93
CA ILE A 233 -22.97 -10.00 -8.50
C ILE A 233 -23.27 -10.18 -7.01
N ASP A 234 -23.79 -11.34 -6.60
CA ASP A 234 -23.90 -11.81 -5.21
C ASP A 234 -22.77 -12.81 -4.91
N LEU A 235 -21.81 -12.40 -4.08
CA LEU A 235 -20.67 -13.21 -3.61
C LEU A 235 -21.07 -14.24 -2.54
N ARG A 236 -22.36 -14.34 -2.20
CA ARG A 236 -23.00 -15.29 -1.26
C ARG A 236 -22.75 -15.01 0.22
N SER A 237 -21.68 -14.34 0.59
CA SER A 237 -21.40 -13.88 1.96
C SER A 237 -20.68 -12.53 1.93
N VAL A 238 -20.76 -11.78 3.04
CA VAL A 238 -19.90 -10.59 3.23
C VAL A 238 -18.46 -11.05 3.38
N ARG A 239 -17.54 -10.45 2.63
CA ARG A 239 -16.11 -10.77 2.62
C ARG A 239 -15.26 -9.51 2.46
N PRO A 240 -14.01 -9.52 2.93
CA PRO A 240 -13.05 -8.47 2.60
C PRO A 240 -12.76 -8.46 1.09
N ILE A 241 -12.73 -7.27 0.49
CA ILE A 241 -12.43 -7.08 -0.94
C ILE A 241 -11.30 -6.05 -1.05
N GLY A 242 -10.24 -6.40 -1.78
CA GLY A 242 -9.12 -5.50 -2.05
C GLY A 242 -8.99 -5.10 -3.52
N LEU A 243 -9.60 -5.86 -4.44
CA LEU A 243 -9.53 -5.56 -5.86
C LEU A 243 -10.81 -6.03 -6.56
N ILE A 244 -11.40 -5.14 -7.34
CA ILE A 244 -12.47 -5.46 -8.29
C ILE A 244 -11.97 -5.08 -9.68
N ARG A 245 -12.02 -6.01 -10.62
CA ARG A 245 -11.77 -5.71 -12.03
C ARG A 245 -12.89 -6.23 -12.92
N PHE A 246 -13.16 -5.53 -14.00
CA PHE A 246 -14.14 -5.99 -14.98
C PHE A 246 -13.77 -5.55 -16.38
N LEU A 247 -14.06 -6.42 -17.34
CA LEU A 247 -13.75 -6.23 -18.74
C LEU A 247 -15.00 -5.71 -19.46
N LEU A 248 -14.91 -4.50 -19.98
CA LEU A 248 -15.91 -3.96 -20.90
C LEU A 248 -15.57 -4.37 -22.33
N TYR A 249 -16.60 -4.60 -23.15
CA TYR A 249 -16.41 -4.93 -24.57
C TYR A 249 -15.45 -3.95 -25.26
N GLU A 250 -14.46 -4.48 -25.98
CA GLU A 250 -13.36 -3.64 -26.49
C GLU A 250 -12.97 -3.83 -27.96
N LEU A 251 -13.71 -4.65 -28.72
CA LEU A 251 -13.37 -4.96 -30.12
C LEU A 251 -13.63 -3.82 -31.11
N ASP A 252 -14.23 -2.70 -30.68
CA ASP A 252 -14.37 -1.48 -31.50
C ASP A 252 -14.11 -0.19 -30.69
N SER A 253 -14.32 0.98 -31.29
CA SER A 253 -13.97 2.27 -30.67
C SER A 253 -14.94 2.77 -29.59
N ARG A 254 -15.99 2.01 -29.25
CA ARG A 254 -16.99 2.46 -28.27
C ARG A 254 -16.40 2.69 -26.89
N LYS A 255 -17.04 3.60 -26.14
CA LYS A 255 -16.73 3.92 -24.75
C LYS A 255 -17.99 3.82 -23.90
N TYR A 256 -17.81 3.47 -22.63
CA TYR A 256 -18.89 3.26 -21.67
C TYR A 256 -18.78 4.23 -20.49
N GLY A 257 -19.92 4.71 -20.00
CA GLY A 257 -20.00 5.40 -18.72
C GLY A 257 -20.55 4.47 -17.64
N TYR A 258 -19.96 4.43 -16.45
CA TYR A 258 -20.41 3.56 -15.36
C TYR A 258 -20.18 4.16 -13.96
N ARG A 259 -20.89 3.59 -12.98
CA ARG A 259 -20.50 3.61 -11.56
C ARG A 259 -20.36 2.18 -11.07
N LEU A 260 -19.29 1.89 -10.33
CA LEU A 260 -19.07 0.65 -9.62
C LEU A 260 -19.48 0.86 -8.17
N LEU A 261 -20.35 0.00 -7.67
CA LEU A 261 -20.88 0.05 -6.32
C LEU A 261 -20.65 -1.26 -5.58
N ILE A 262 -20.51 -1.18 -4.27
CA ILE A 262 -20.48 -2.33 -3.37
C ILE A 262 -21.55 -2.21 -2.29
N SER A 263 -21.96 -3.33 -1.72
CA SER A 263 -22.93 -3.38 -0.63
C SER A 263 -22.78 -4.65 0.21
N ALA A 264 -22.95 -4.54 1.53
CA ALA A 264 -22.99 -5.69 2.44
C ALA A 264 -24.39 -6.32 2.54
N ASP A 265 -25.45 -5.51 2.38
CA ASP A 265 -26.85 -5.88 2.65
C ASP A 265 -27.71 -5.98 1.38
N GLY A 266 -27.26 -5.42 0.26
CA GLY A 266 -28.01 -5.32 -1.00
C GLY A 266 -28.95 -4.11 -1.08
N GLU A 267 -29.04 -3.32 -0.01
CA GLU A 267 -29.95 -2.17 0.15
C GLU A 267 -29.17 -0.85 0.15
N SER A 268 -28.09 -0.79 0.92
CA SER A 268 -27.19 0.35 1.07
C SER A 268 -25.99 0.19 0.15
N TRP A 269 -25.81 1.13 -0.78
CA TRP A 269 -24.77 1.03 -1.82
C TRP A 269 -23.76 2.16 -1.71
N GLU A 270 -22.47 1.79 -1.63
CA GLU A 270 -21.34 2.71 -1.70
C GLU A 270 -20.78 2.75 -3.13
N VAL A 271 -20.48 3.95 -3.65
CA VAL A 271 -19.82 4.10 -4.95
C VAL A 271 -18.31 4.07 -4.75
N VAL A 272 -17.66 3.05 -5.30
CA VAL A 272 -16.20 2.85 -5.16
C VAL A 272 -15.41 3.16 -6.43
N GLY A 273 -16.10 3.35 -7.55
CA GLY A 273 -15.46 3.75 -8.81
C GLY A 273 -16.45 4.37 -9.78
N SER A 274 -16.00 5.27 -10.65
CA SER A 274 -16.83 5.83 -11.72
C SER A 274 -15.98 6.36 -12.86
N GLU A 275 -16.42 6.14 -14.09
CA GLU A 275 -15.78 6.69 -15.29
C GLU A 275 -16.88 7.05 -16.30
N LYS A 276 -16.65 8.10 -17.10
CA LYS A 276 -17.58 8.56 -18.14
C LYS A 276 -17.22 8.04 -19.52
N LYS A 277 -15.96 7.62 -19.75
CA LYS A 277 -15.45 7.10 -21.02
C LYS A 277 -14.47 5.93 -20.85
N ALA A 278 -14.96 4.81 -20.36
CA ALA A 278 -14.22 3.57 -20.14
C ALA A 278 -14.25 2.63 -21.35
N LYS A 279 -13.27 1.72 -21.44
CA LYS A 279 -13.18 0.62 -22.44
C LYS A 279 -12.17 -0.41 -21.95
N GLY A 280 -12.41 -1.69 -22.24
CA GLY A 280 -11.50 -2.76 -21.85
C GLY A 280 -11.53 -2.98 -20.34
N TRP A 281 -10.42 -3.46 -19.80
CA TRP A 281 -10.26 -3.68 -18.37
C TRP A 281 -10.37 -2.40 -17.55
N GLN A 282 -11.23 -2.45 -16.54
CA GLN A 282 -11.30 -1.48 -15.46
C GLN A 282 -10.80 -2.17 -14.19
N GLU A 283 -9.97 -1.50 -13.42
CA GLU A 283 -9.37 -2.04 -12.20
C GLU A 283 -9.52 -1.03 -11.07
N ILE A 284 -10.15 -1.46 -9.97
CA ILE A 284 -10.42 -0.64 -8.79
C ILE A 284 -9.86 -1.36 -7.57
N SER A 285 -8.78 -0.81 -6.99
CA SER A 285 -8.24 -1.24 -5.70
C SER A 285 -9.03 -0.60 -4.56
N LEU A 286 -9.33 -1.39 -3.54
CA LEU A 286 -10.05 -0.96 -2.34
C LEU A 286 -9.15 -1.15 -1.11
N GLU A 287 -9.15 -0.17 -0.22
CA GLU A 287 -8.52 -0.27 1.09
C GLU A 287 -9.62 -0.50 2.13
N ASP A 288 -9.50 -1.55 2.94
CA ASP A 288 -10.40 -1.87 4.06
C ASP A 288 -11.91 -1.96 3.71
N ALA A 289 -12.26 -2.55 2.56
CA ALA A 289 -13.66 -2.73 2.14
C ALA A 289 -14.19 -4.15 2.46
N GLU A 290 -15.44 -4.23 2.95
CA GLU A 290 -16.20 -5.47 3.06
C GLU A 290 -17.49 -5.38 2.25
N ALA A 291 -17.78 -6.39 1.42
CA ALA A 291 -19.05 -6.45 0.71
C ALA A 291 -19.51 -7.87 0.43
N ARG A 292 -20.81 -8.00 0.17
CA ARG A 292 -21.43 -9.22 -0.39
C ARG A 292 -21.82 -9.02 -1.85
N TYR A 293 -22.19 -7.80 -2.22
CA TYR A 293 -22.68 -7.48 -3.54
C TYR A 293 -21.76 -6.48 -4.23
N VAL A 294 -21.53 -6.73 -5.52
CA VAL A 294 -20.86 -5.79 -6.43
C VAL A 294 -21.86 -5.44 -7.53
N ARG A 295 -22.01 -4.16 -7.83
CA ARG A 295 -22.94 -3.67 -8.87
C ARG A 295 -22.24 -2.75 -9.84
N ILE A 296 -22.33 -3.08 -11.12
CA ILE A 296 -21.98 -2.18 -12.21
C ILE A 296 -23.26 -1.47 -12.66
N ASN A 297 -23.37 -0.19 -12.31
CA ASN A 297 -24.40 0.69 -12.84
C ASN A 297 -23.92 1.23 -14.20
N GLY A 298 -24.37 0.61 -15.29
CA GLY A 298 -24.07 1.04 -16.65
C GLY A 298 -24.88 2.27 -17.01
N ILE A 299 -24.22 3.39 -17.29
CA ILE A 299 -24.85 4.71 -17.49
C ILE A 299 -25.01 5.03 -18.98
N SER A 300 -23.99 4.76 -19.79
CA SER A 300 -24.00 5.11 -21.21
C SER A 300 -23.08 4.23 -22.04
N ASN A 301 -23.31 4.21 -23.35
CA ASN A 301 -22.45 3.65 -24.37
C ASN A 301 -22.45 4.61 -25.58
N THR A 302 -21.28 4.92 -26.14
CA THR A 302 -21.15 5.87 -27.27
C THR A 302 -21.57 5.31 -28.62
N ALA A 303 -21.74 3.99 -28.77
CA ALA A 303 -22.04 3.35 -30.04
C ALA A 303 -23.51 2.92 -30.20
N ASN A 304 -24.17 2.53 -29.10
CA ASN A 304 -25.58 2.14 -29.09
C ASN A 304 -26.15 2.20 -27.66
N ASN A 305 -27.37 1.70 -27.45
CA ASN A 305 -28.08 1.78 -26.18
C ASN A 305 -27.80 0.61 -25.22
N ASP A 306 -26.89 -0.32 -25.54
CA ASP A 306 -26.63 -1.49 -24.69
C ASP A 306 -25.30 -1.36 -23.95
N PHE A 307 -25.30 -1.57 -22.63
CA PHE A 307 -24.09 -1.73 -21.82
C PHE A 307 -23.61 -3.18 -21.93
N HIS A 308 -22.29 -3.40 -22.06
CA HIS A 308 -21.74 -4.75 -22.27
C HIS A 308 -20.61 -5.01 -21.29
N VAL A 309 -20.67 -6.15 -20.61
CA VAL A 309 -19.64 -6.63 -19.68
C VAL A 309 -19.23 -8.03 -20.10
N VAL A 310 -17.94 -8.24 -20.34
CA VAL A 310 -17.36 -9.53 -20.72
C VAL A 310 -17.11 -10.37 -19.48
N GLU A 311 -16.44 -9.83 -18.47
CA GLU A 311 -16.08 -10.58 -17.26
C GLU A 311 -15.96 -9.63 -16.07
N VAL A 312 -16.26 -10.12 -14.87
CA VAL A 312 -16.10 -9.43 -13.58
C VAL A 312 -15.38 -10.36 -12.63
N GLU A 313 -14.36 -9.83 -11.98
CA GLU A 313 -13.52 -10.57 -11.04
C GLU A 313 -13.37 -9.77 -9.75
N VAL A 314 -13.38 -10.47 -8.62
CA VAL A 314 -13.34 -9.88 -7.28
C VAL A 314 -12.34 -10.65 -6.42
N TYR A 315 -11.45 -9.93 -5.75
CA TYR A 315 -10.30 -10.49 -5.06
C TYR A 315 -10.20 -9.94 -3.62
N GLU A 316 -9.80 -10.81 -2.70
CA GLU A 316 -9.42 -10.43 -1.34
C GLU A 316 -8.09 -9.62 -1.32
N PRO A 317 -7.83 -8.79 -0.28
CA PRO A 317 -6.72 -7.82 -0.19
C PRO A 317 -5.26 -8.30 -0.27
#